data_AF-A0A0U1DA51-F1
#
_entry.id   AF-A0A0U1DA51-F1
#
_cell.length_a   1.000
_cell.length_b   1.000
_cell.length_c   1.000
_cell.angle_alpha   90.00
_cell.angle_beta   90.00
_cell.angle_gamma   90.00
#
_symmetry.space_group_name_H-M   'P 1'
#
loop_
_entity.id
_entity.type
_entity.pdbx_description
1 polymer ?
#
loop_
_entity_poly.entity_id
_entity_poly.type
_entity_poly.pdbx_seq_one_letter_code
_entity_poly.pdbx_strand_id
1 'polypeptide(L)'
;MNKSVVRVGDHCAEATPHFCVSGSNNVFVNGKPVCRKGDNFTEGRALTEGSKTVFANGYSIGRVGDIVSCGFKVIKGSESVFAK
;
A
#
# COMPACT_ATOMS: atom_id res chain seq x y z
N MET A 1 8.41 -9.08 -11.19
CA MET A 1 8.75 -9.81 -9.95
C MET A 1 7.67 -9.52 -8.92
N ASN A 2 7.31 -10.50 -8.11
CA ASN A 2 6.30 -10.30 -7.07
C ASN A 2 6.88 -9.41 -5.97
N LYS A 3 6.08 -8.49 -5.45
CA LYS A 3 6.45 -7.55 -4.39
C LYS A 3 5.51 -7.70 -3.21
N SER A 4 6.00 -7.45 -2.00
CA SER A 4 5.19 -7.53 -0.77
C SER A 4 3.97 -6.63 -0.85
N VAL A 5 2.80 -7.15 -0.48
CA VAL A 5 1.54 -6.38 -0.46
C VAL A 5 1.54 -5.38 0.69
N VAL A 6 1.10 -4.15 0.44
CA VAL A 6 0.98 -3.06 1.43
C VAL A 6 -0.36 -3.15 2.14
N ARG A 7 -0.34 -2.98 3.45
CA ARG A 7 -1.51 -3.03 4.33
C ARG A 7 -1.57 -1.78 5.19
N VAL A 8 -2.71 -1.54 5.83
CA VAL A 8 -2.84 -0.47 6.82
C VAL A 8 -1.76 -0.61 7.90
N GLY A 9 -1.08 0.50 8.21
CA GLY A 9 0.07 0.57 9.11
C GLY A 9 1.43 0.27 8.48
N ASP A 10 1.49 -0.17 7.22
CA ASP A 10 2.74 -0.16 6.46
C ASP A 10 3.03 1.27 5.94
N HIS A 11 4.29 1.59 5.62
CA HIS A 11 4.72 2.99 5.40
C HIS A 11 5.74 3.19 4.28
N CYS A 12 5.77 4.41 3.74
CA CYS A 12 6.93 4.94 3.01
C CYS A 12 7.86 5.68 3.97
N ALA A 13 9.09 5.95 3.53
CA ALA A 13 10.07 6.68 4.33
C ALA A 13 10.59 7.92 3.58
N GLU A 14 10.32 9.09 4.16
CA GLU A 14 11.02 10.36 3.92
C GLU A 14 11.90 10.65 5.16
N ALA A 15 11.93 11.89 5.67
CA ALA A 15 12.47 12.26 6.97
C ALA A 15 11.55 11.78 8.11
N THR A 16 10.23 11.79 7.88
CA THR A 16 9.21 11.18 8.73
C THR A 16 8.47 10.08 7.95
N PRO A 17 8.14 8.94 8.59
CA PRO A 17 7.36 7.90 7.92
C PRO A 17 5.91 8.35 7.70
N HIS A 18 5.38 8.11 6.49
CA HIS A 18 3.94 8.22 6.23
C HIS A 18 3.31 6.84 6.22
N PHE A 19 2.34 6.63 7.10
CA PHE A 19 1.68 5.34 7.27
C PHE A 19 0.40 5.27 6.45
N CYS A 20 0.13 4.14 5.81
CA CYS A 20 -1.18 3.87 5.23
C CYS A 20 -2.23 3.78 6.35
N VAL A 21 -3.27 4.62 6.29
CA VAL A 21 -4.31 4.73 7.34
C VAL A 21 -5.70 4.32 6.86
N SER A 22 -5.84 3.99 5.59
CA SER A 22 -7.09 3.44 5.03
C SER A 22 -6.79 2.31 4.06
N GLY A 23 -7.76 1.45 3.82
CA GLY A 23 -7.59 0.26 3.00
C GLY A 23 -8.93 -0.32 2.57
N SER A 24 -8.89 -1.53 2.04
CA SER A 24 -10.09 -2.30 1.71
C SER A 24 -10.95 -2.62 2.95
N ASN A 25 -12.27 -2.50 2.81
CA ASN A 25 -13.21 -2.85 3.88
C ASN A 25 -13.46 -4.36 4.01
N ASN A 26 -13.02 -5.17 3.05
CA ASN A 26 -13.31 -6.61 3.03
C ASN A 26 -12.17 -7.51 2.49
N VAL A 27 -11.05 -6.93 2.04
CA VAL A 27 -9.87 -7.69 1.61
C VAL A 27 -8.75 -7.44 2.60
N PHE A 28 -8.34 -8.49 3.29
CA PHE A 28 -7.35 -8.44 4.36
C PHE A 28 -6.14 -9.30 4.01
N VAL A 29 -4.95 -8.83 4.37
CA VAL A 29 -3.70 -9.58 4.30
C VAL A 29 -3.07 -9.55 5.68
N ASN A 30 -2.76 -10.72 6.24
CA ASN A 30 -2.29 -10.88 7.62
C ASN A 30 -3.20 -10.16 8.65
N GLY A 31 -4.52 -10.25 8.48
CA GLY A 31 -5.51 -9.62 9.36
C GLY A 31 -5.62 -8.09 9.25
N LYS A 32 -4.87 -7.45 8.33
CA LYS A 32 -4.91 -6.00 8.12
C LYS A 32 -5.53 -5.67 6.76
N PRO A 33 -6.33 -4.59 6.64
CA PRO A 33 -6.83 -4.12 5.36
C PRO A 33 -5.72 -3.91 4.33
N VAL A 34 -5.92 -4.37 3.10
CA VAL A 34 -4.99 -4.11 1.99
C VAL A 34 -5.10 -2.65 1.57
N CYS A 35 -3.96 -1.96 1.44
CA CYS A 35 -3.91 -0.62 0.85
C CYS A 35 -3.98 -0.72 -0.67
N ARG A 36 -4.73 0.17 -1.28
CA ARG A 36 -4.99 0.23 -2.72
C ARG A 36 -4.63 1.63 -3.24
N LYS A 37 -4.49 1.76 -4.54
CA LYS A 37 -4.30 3.06 -5.19
C LYS A 37 -5.44 4.01 -4.78
N GLY A 38 -5.07 5.18 -4.27
CA GLY A 38 -5.99 6.20 -3.75
C GLY A 38 -6.27 6.10 -2.25
N ASP A 39 -5.89 4.99 -1.58
CA ASP A 39 -6.02 4.92 -0.12
C ASP A 39 -5.05 5.90 0.56
N ASN A 40 -5.53 6.53 1.63
CA ASN A 40 -4.87 7.58 2.37
C ASN A 40 -3.70 7.06 3.21
N PHE A 41 -2.67 7.89 3.23
CA PHE A 41 -1.54 7.85 4.14
C PHE A 41 -1.65 9.04 5.12
N THR A 42 -0.88 9.02 6.20
CA THR A 42 -0.81 10.17 7.14
C THR A 42 -0.44 11.47 6.41
N GLU A 43 -0.76 12.61 7.01
CA GLU A 43 -0.51 13.95 6.44
C GLU A 43 -1.23 14.21 5.10
N GLY A 44 -2.38 13.59 4.89
CA GLY A 44 -3.19 13.78 3.67
C GLY A 44 -2.52 13.24 2.40
N ARG A 45 -1.53 12.35 2.55
CA ARG A 45 -0.88 11.67 1.44
C ARG A 45 -1.76 10.53 0.92
N ALA A 46 -1.46 10.02 -0.27
CA ALA A 46 -2.19 8.90 -0.85
C ALA A 46 -1.27 8.01 -1.69
N LEU A 47 -1.59 6.72 -1.77
CA LEU A 47 -0.88 5.81 -2.66
C LEU A 47 -1.23 6.12 -4.13
N THR A 48 -0.25 6.44 -4.96
CA THR A 48 -0.47 6.87 -6.35
C THR A 48 -0.26 5.75 -7.37
N GLU A 49 0.48 4.72 -6.99
CA GLU A 49 0.74 3.53 -7.81
C GLU A 49 0.19 2.25 -7.18
N GLY A 50 0.19 1.16 -7.95
CA GLY A 50 -0.25 -0.14 -7.49
C GLY A 50 0.07 -1.23 -8.50
N SER A 51 -0.40 -2.46 -8.22
CA SER A 51 -0.33 -3.57 -9.15
C SER A 51 -1.10 -3.30 -10.44
N LYS A 52 -0.53 -3.77 -11.56
CA LYS A 52 -1.16 -3.71 -12.88
C LYS A 52 -2.13 -4.86 -13.14
N THR A 53 -2.07 -5.91 -12.31
CA THR A 53 -2.82 -7.17 -12.56
C THR A 53 -3.59 -7.66 -11.34
N VAL A 54 -3.32 -7.13 -10.15
CA VAL A 54 -3.99 -7.55 -8.91
C VAL A 54 -4.77 -6.37 -8.34
N PHE A 55 -6.06 -6.61 -8.08
CA PHE A 55 -7.01 -5.58 -7.70
C PHE A 55 -7.78 -6.03 -6.45
N ALA A 56 -8.13 -5.08 -5.59
CA ALA A 56 -9.06 -5.26 -4.48
C ALA A 56 -10.14 -4.17 -4.58
N ASN A 57 -11.41 -4.57 -4.54
CA ASN A 57 -12.56 -3.67 -4.76
C ASN A 57 -12.48 -2.85 -6.06
N GLY A 58 -11.87 -3.40 -7.12
CA GLY A 58 -11.68 -2.69 -8.39
C GLY A 58 -10.49 -1.73 -8.43
N TYR A 59 -9.76 -1.53 -7.32
CA TYR A 59 -8.57 -0.68 -7.27
C TYR A 59 -7.29 -1.52 -7.24
N SER A 60 -6.25 -1.06 -7.93
CA SER A 60 -4.93 -1.69 -7.89
C SER A 60 -4.42 -1.77 -6.46
N ILE A 61 -3.98 -2.94 -6.01
CA ILE A 61 -3.39 -3.07 -4.66
C ILE A 61 -2.00 -2.44 -4.60
N GLY A 62 -1.65 -1.84 -3.46
CA GLY A 62 -0.33 -1.31 -3.21
C GLY A 62 0.69 -2.40 -2.88
N ARG A 63 1.93 -2.19 -3.31
CA ARG A 63 3.07 -3.07 -3.02
C ARG A 63 4.29 -2.25 -2.61
N VAL A 64 5.23 -2.91 -1.93
CA VAL A 64 6.54 -2.31 -1.64
C VAL A 64 7.17 -1.81 -2.95
N GLY A 65 7.68 -0.58 -2.93
CA GLY A 65 8.24 0.08 -4.10
C GLY A 65 7.25 0.87 -4.95
N ASP A 66 5.94 0.80 -4.68
CA ASP A 66 4.94 1.68 -5.31
C ASP A 66 4.99 3.08 -4.65
N ILE A 67 4.66 4.11 -5.43
CA ILE A 67 4.83 5.52 -5.03
C ILE A 67 3.65 6.04 -4.21
N VAL A 68 3.96 6.90 -3.23
CA VAL A 68 3.02 7.73 -2.46
C VAL A 68 3.08 9.17 -3.00
N SER A 69 2.02 9.98 -2.82
CA SER A 69 1.92 11.34 -3.34
C SER A 69 2.99 12.32 -2.82
N CYS A 70 3.76 11.96 -1.78
CA CYS A 70 4.97 12.68 -1.36
C CYS A 70 6.19 12.41 -2.26
N GLY A 71 6.09 11.52 -3.26
CA GLY A 71 7.17 11.15 -4.18
C GLY A 71 8.03 9.98 -3.71
N PHE A 72 7.88 9.54 -2.46
CA PHE A 72 8.62 8.41 -1.90
C PHE A 72 7.92 7.08 -2.13
N LYS A 73 8.72 6.00 -2.12
CA LYS A 73 8.24 4.63 -2.28
C LYS A 73 7.85 4.01 -0.95
N VAL A 74 6.83 3.16 -0.96
CA VAL A 74 6.51 2.32 0.20
C VAL A 74 7.65 1.33 0.46
N ILE A 75 8.09 1.24 1.72
CA ILE A 75 9.24 0.39 2.11
C ILE A 75 8.86 -0.78 3.03
N LYS A 76 7.70 -0.72 3.68
CA LYS A 76 7.17 -1.83 4.50
C LYS A 76 5.96 -2.47 3.83
N GLY A 77 5.80 -3.77 4.00
CA GLY A 77 4.68 -4.54 3.47
C GLY A 77 4.54 -5.87 4.21
N SER A 78 3.69 -6.76 3.67
CA SER A 78 3.54 -8.13 4.13
C SER A 78 4.83 -8.94 4.00
N GLU A 79 5.08 -9.77 5.01
CA GLU A 79 6.24 -10.66 5.09
C GLU A 79 5.98 -12.00 4.38
N SER A 80 4.71 -12.30 4.06
CA SER A 80 4.31 -13.61 3.54
C SER A 80 3.44 -13.54 2.27
N VAL A 81 2.90 -12.37 1.91
CA VAL A 81 2.00 -12.22 0.76
C VAL A 81 2.59 -11.24 -0.24
N PHE A 82 2.73 -11.72 -1.48
CA PHE A 82 3.35 -10.99 -2.58
C PHE A 82 2.41 -10.93 -3.78
N ALA A 83 2.47 -9.84 -4.54
CA ALA A 83 1.68 -9.62 -5.74
C ALA A 83 2.51 -9.10 -6.90
N LYS A 84 2.09 -9.43 -8.11
CA LYS A 84 2.75 -9.01 -9.36
C LYS A 84 2.55 -7.55 -9.66
#